data_AF-A0A952GG65-F1
#
_entry.id   AF-A0A952GG65-F1
#
_cell.length_a   1.000
_cell.length_b   1.000
_cell.length_c   1.000
_cell.angle_alpha   90.00
_cell.angle_beta   90.00
_cell.angle_gamma   90.00
#
_symmetry.space_group_name_H-M   'P 1'
#
loop_
_entity.id
_entity.type
_entity.pdbx_description
1 polymer ?
#
loop_
_entity_poly.entity_id
_entity_poly.type
_entity_poly.pdbx_seq_one_letter_code
_entity_poly.pdbx_strand_id
1 'polypeptide(L)'
;MLGMRPTFTVVLLLALLTTSGCGADPSLRSLERDPMAAFSVRGTHLERESKDKRGTTLGMPVHASITRRFSLGSVAPDDAVTTAAAYAKAHGWTPENSRPSSFSAHKRIDGIRAELLVTSGPVGGTGALYVYLTAF
;
A
#
# COMPACT_ATOMS: atom_id res chain seq x y z
N MET A 1 60.76 4.30 -30.70
CA MET A 1 59.70 4.08 -31.71
C MET A 1 58.35 4.26 -31.04
N LEU A 2 57.56 5.20 -31.58
CA LEU A 2 56.17 5.52 -31.22
C LEU A 2 55.22 4.36 -31.55
N GLY A 3 54.08 4.29 -30.83
CA GLY A 3 52.93 3.47 -31.19
C GLY A 3 51.88 3.41 -30.06
N MET A 4 51.28 4.55 -29.70
CA MET A 4 49.88 4.89 -30.02
C MET A 4 48.82 3.96 -29.38
N ARG A 5 48.31 4.39 -28.21
CA ARG A 5 46.97 4.06 -27.66
C ARG A 5 45.90 4.61 -28.63
N PRO A 6 44.63 4.12 -28.72
CA PRO A 6 43.70 4.18 -27.57
C PRO A 6 42.46 3.26 -27.55
N THR A 7 41.67 3.46 -26.47
CA THR A 7 40.21 3.30 -26.34
C THR A 7 39.60 1.90 -26.38
N PHE A 8 39.03 1.48 -25.24
CA PHE A 8 37.61 1.07 -25.16
C PHE A 8 37.06 1.36 -23.75
N THR A 9 36.44 2.53 -23.67
CA THR A 9 35.14 2.82 -23.07
C THR A 9 34.85 2.32 -21.64
N VAL A 10 35.03 3.26 -20.71
CA VAL A 10 34.30 3.37 -19.45
C VAL A 10 32.79 3.37 -19.73
N VAL A 11 32.08 2.35 -19.24
CA VAL A 11 30.61 2.41 -19.08
C VAL A 11 30.32 2.50 -17.59
N LEU A 12 30.68 3.67 -17.03
CA LEU A 12 30.15 4.14 -15.75
C LEU A 12 28.72 4.61 -16.05
N LEU A 13 27.76 3.69 -16.04
CA LEU A 13 26.37 4.06 -16.21
C LEU A 13 25.89 4.76 -14.93
N LEU A 14 25.99 6.08 -14.96
CA LEU A 14 25.22 7.01 -14.13
C LEU A 14 23.73 6.62 -14.23
N ALA A 15 23.25 5.80 -13.30
CA ALA A 15 21.84 5.80 -12.93
C ALA A 15 21.59 6.94 -11.94
N LEU A 16 21.97 8.16 -12.34
CA LEU A 16 21.38 9.38 -11.79
C LEU A 16 19.95 9.43 -12.36
N LEU A 17 19.08 8.63 -11.75
CA LEU A 17 17.64 8.78 -11.91
C LEU A 17 17.30 10.19 -11.44
N THR A 18 17.13 11.04 -12.43
CA THR A 18 16.45 12.32 -12.40
C THR A 18 15.09 12.16 -11.74
N THR A 19 15.03 12.27 -10.40
CA THR A 19 13.76 12.52 -9.71
C THR A 19 13.55 14.02 -9.73
N SER A 20 13.10 14.51 -10.88
CA SER A 20 12.39 15.78 -11.02
C SER A 20 11.36 15.86 -9.90
N GLY A 21 11.42 16.92 -9.10
CA GLY A 21 10.62 17.11 -7.89
C GLY A 21 9.12 17.09 -8.15
N CYS A 22 8.53 15.89 -8.09
CA CYS A 22 7.15 15.67 -7.70
C CYS A 22 7.24 15.26 -6.23
N GLY A 23 7.13 16.23 -5.31
CA GLY A 23 7.31 16.00 -3.88
C GLY A 23 6.58 14.73 -3.43
N ALA A 24 7.33 13.73 -3.02
CA ALA A 24 6.76 12.50 -2.49
C ALA A 24 6.21 12.83 -1.10
N ASP A 25 4.91 12.67 -0.93
CA ASP A 25 4.23 12.96 0.32
C ASP A 25 4.81 12.07 1.43
N PRO A 26 5.34 12.63 2.54
CA PRO A 26 5.96 11.84 3.60
C PRO A 26 5.00 10.83 4.23
N SER A 27 3.72 11.19 4.34
CA SER A 27 2.70 10.32 4.91
C SER A 27 2.39 9.15 3.96
N LEU A 28 2.22 9.43 2.66
CA LEU A 28 2.04 8.38 1.66
C LEU A 28 3.26 7.45 1.59
N ARG A 29 4.48 8.00 1.58
CA ARG A 29 5.71 7.18 1.62
C ARG A 29 5.81 6.32 2.88
N SER A 30 5.35 6.82 4.02
CA SER A 30 5.33 6.05 5.26
C SER A 30 4.34 4.89 5.13
N LEU A 31 3.14 5.13 4.60
CA LEU A 31 2.17 4.08 4.32
C LEU A 31 2.72 3.03 3.33
N GLU A 32 3.37 3.44 2.25
CA GLU A 32 3.94 2.54 1.24
C GLU A 32 5.02 1.60 1.79
N ARG A 33 5.69 1.99 2.87
CA ARG A 33 6.70 1.15 3.55
C ARG A 33 6.09 0.15 4.53
N ASP A 34 4.83 0.31 4.92
CA ASP A 34 4.19 -0.66 5.80
C ASP A 34 3.85 -1.96 5.03
N PRO A 35 4.10 -3.15 5.60
CA PRO A 35 3.77 -4.42 4.94
C PRO A 35 2.31 -4.54 4.49
N MET A 36 1.37 -3.89 5.18
CA MET A 36 -0.04 -3.88 4.75
C MET A 36 -0.25 -3.19 3.40
N ALA A 37 0.61 -2.27 2.99
CA ALA A 37 0.52 -1.65 1.66
C ALA A 37 0.79 -2.66 0.53
N ALA A 38 1.56 -3.72 0.78
CA ALA A 38 1.86 -4.79 -0.16
C ALA A 38 1.07 -6.10 0.11
N PHE A 39 0.18 -6.10 1.10
CA PHE A 39 -0.64 -7.24 1.50
C PHE A 39 -1.33 -7.94 0.31
N SER A 40 -1.38 -9.27 0.33
CA SER A 40 -2.18 -10.06 -0.58
C SER A 40 -2.61 -11.35 0.09
N VAL A 41 -3.74 -11.90 -0.34
CA VAL A 41 -4.22 -13.21 0.09
C VAL A 41 -4.14 -14.16 -1.08
N ARG A 42 -3.56 -15.35 -0.86
CA ARG A 42 -3.53 -16.41 -1.88
C ARG A 42 -4.96 -16.74 -2.31
N GLY A 43 -5.19 -16.83 -3.62
CA GLY A 43 -6.52 -17.10 -4.19
C GLY A 43 -7.36 -15.84 -4.44
N THR A 44 -6.85 -14.66 -4.08
CA THR A 44 -7.43 -13.37 -4.46
C THR A 44 -6.63 -12.72 -5.59
N HIS A 45 -7.24 -11.77 -6.31
CA HIS A 45 -6.58 -11.01 -7.37
C HIS A 45 -6.78 -9.51 -7.15
N LEU A 46 -5.73 -8.71 -7.28
CA LEU A 46 -5.82 -7.25 -7.12
C LEU A 46 -6.51 -6.63 -8.35
N GLU A 47 -7.69 -6.07 -8.15
CA GLU A 47 -8.49 -5.45 -9.21
C GLU A 47 -8.22 -3.95 -9.34
N ARG A 48 -7.93 -3.29 -8.21
CA ARG A 48 -7.71 -1.85 -8.17
C ARG A 48 -6.81 -1.48 -7.00
N GLU A 49 -5.91 -0.55 -7.26
CA GLU A 49 -5.16 0.17 -6.25
C GLU A 49 -5.28 1.67 -6.54
N SER A 50 -5.54 2.46 -5.50
CA SER A 50 -5.45 3.92 -5.56
C SER A 50 -4.60 4.44 -4.41
N LYS A 51 -3.87 5.52 -4.68
CA LYS A 51 -2.99 6.18 -3.73
C LYS A 51 -3.26 7.65 -3.77
N ASP A 52 -3.63 8.21 -2.64
CA ASP A 52 -3.91 9.63 -2.49
C ASP A 52 -2.82 10.26 -1.61
N LYS A 53 -2.27 11.38 -2.05
CA LYS A 53 -1.36 12.20 -1.25
C LYS A 53 -2.17 13.04 -0.26
N ARG A 54 -1.55 13.49 0.82
CA ARG A 54 -2.17 14.50 1.67
C ARG A 54 -2.38 15.78 0.86
N GLY A 55 -3.49 16.45 1.10
CA GLY A 55 -3.80 17.69 0.40
C GLY A 55 -5.12 18.29 0.83
N THR A 56 -5.75 19.02 -0.09
CA THR A 56 -7.09 19.57 0.07
C THR A 56 -7.91 19.33 -1.18
N THR A 57 -9.20 19.06 -1.03
CA THR A 57 -10.17 18.95 -2.13
C THR A 57 -11.42 19.71 -1.73
N LEU A 58 -11.84 20.68 -2.56
CA LEU A 58 -12.97 21.57 -2.27
C LEU A 58 -12.87 22.25 -0.89
N GLY A 59 -11.65 22.63 -0.47
CA GLY A 59 -11.37 23.25 0.82
C GLY A 59 -11.29 22.28 2.01
N MET A 60 -11.61 20.99 1.82
CA MET A 60 -11.55 19.97 2.88
C MET A 60 -10.19 19.27 2.88
N PRO A 61 -9.59 19.01 4.06
CA PRO A 61 -8.35 18.26 4.14
C PRO A 61 -8.54 16.82 3.64
N VAL A 62 -7.60 16.36 2.84
CA VAL A 62 -7.50 14.97 2.37
C VAL A 62 -6.29 14.35 3.02
N HIS A 63 -6.49 13.20 3.65
CA HIS A 63 -5.44 12.40 4.27
C HIS A 63 -4.71 11.57 3.20
N ALA A 64 -3.43 11.30 3.43
CA ALA A 64 -2.73 10.35 2.57
C ALA A 64 -3.34 8.96 2.77
N SER A 65 -3.58 8.23 1.68
CA SER A 65 -4.21 6.92 1.76
C SER A 65 -3.73 5.96 0.68
N ILE A 66 -3.86 4.66 0.97
CA ILE A 66 -3.70 3.56 0.02
C ILE A 66 -4.97 2.72 0.12
N THR A 67 -5.70 2.61 -0.98
CA THR A 67 -6.89 1.76 -1.08
C THR A 67 -6.63 0.64 -2.07
N ARG A 68 -6.86 -0.60 -1.65
CA ARG A 68 -6.67 -1.80 -2.48
C ARG A 68 -7.95 -2.62 -2.47
N ARG A 69 -8.38 -3.03 -3.66
CA ARG A 69 -9.56 -3.88 -3.86
C ARG A 69 -9.15 -5.15 -4.55
N PHE A 70 -9.51 -6.28 -3.95
CA PHE A 70 -9.25 -7.61 -4.46
C PHE A 70 -10.55 -8.30 -4.83
N SER A 71 -10.57 -9.04 -5.93
CA SER A 71 -11.58 -10.06 -6.20
C SER A 71 -11.25 -11.31 -5.38
N LEU A 72 -12.26 -11.93 -4.77
CA LEU A 72 -12.05 -13.02 -3.82
C LEU A 72 -11.80 -14.40 -4.46
N GLY A 73 -12.08 -14.57 -5.76
CA GLY A 73 -11.94 -15.87 -6.42
C GLY A 73 -12.74 -16.96 -5.69
N SER A 74 -12.04 -17.98 -5.19
CA SER A 74 -12.61 -19.06 -4.37
C SER A 74 -12.48 -18.86 -2.86
N VAL A 75 -11.88 -17.77 -2.41
CA VAL A 75 -11.66 -17.48 -0.98
C VAL A 75 -12.96 -17.00 -0.35
N ALA A 76 -13.35 -17.58 0.78
CA ALA A 76 -14.50 -17.08 1.54
C ALA A 76 -14.23 -15.66 2.05
N PRO A 77 -15.20 -14.73 1.99
CA PRO A 77 -15.02 -13.35 2.45
C PRO A 77 -14.46 -13.24 3.87
N ASP A 78 -15.04 -14.00 4.81
CA ASP A 78 -14.65 -13.98 6.22
C ASP A 78 -13.23 -14.53 6.44
N ASP A 79 -12.81 -15.51 5.64
CA ASP A 79 -11.44 -16.06 5.69
C ASP A 79 -10.42 -15.03 5.17
N ALA A 80 -10.78 -14.27 4.14
CA ALA A 80 -9.93 -13.21 3.61
C ALA A 80 -9.73 -12.08 4.63
N VAL A 81 -10.81 -11.65 5.30
CA VAL A 81 -10.75 -10.67 6.40
C VAL A 81 -9.92 -11.21 7.57
N THR A 82 -10.14 -12.46 7.96
CA THR A 82 -9.39 -13.11 9.05
C THR A 82 -7.90 -13.20 8.74
N THR A 83 -7.55 -13.54 7.49
CA THR A 83 -6.16 -13.60 7.01
C THR A 83 -5.51 -12.22 7.05
N ALA A 84 -6.21 -11.18 6.58
CA ALA A 84 -5.73 -9.81 6.64
C ALA A 84 -5.54 -9.32 8.07
N ALA A 85 -6.48 -9.63 8.97
CA ALA A 85 -6.39 -9.30 10.39
C ALA A 85 -5.19 -9.99 11.06
N ALA A 86 -4.95 -11.26 10.76
CA ALA A 86 -3.79 -11.99 11.26
C ALA A 86 -2.48 -11.37 10.77
N TYR A 87 -2.40 -11.05 9.48
CA TYR A 87 -1.23 -10.39 8.87
C TYR A 87 -0.98 -9.01 9.50
N ALA A 88 -2.02 -8.18 9.64
CA ALA A 88 -1.91 -6.87 10.26
C ALA A 88 -1.36 -6.96 11.71
N LYS A 89 -1.93 -7.86 12.53
CA LYS A 89 -1.46 -8.10 13.90
C LYS A 89 0.00 -8.55 13.94
N ALA A 90 0.40 -9.46 13.05
CA ALA A 90 1.79 -9.93 12.94
C ALA A 90 2.76 -8.79 12.58
N HIS A 91 2.29 -7.73 11.92
CA HIS A 91 3.05 -6.54 11.57
C HIS A 91 2.81 -5.35 12.51
N GLY A 92 2.32 -5.61 13.74
CA GLY A 92 2.27 -4.62 14.81
C GLY A 92 1.12 -3.63 14.71
N TRP A 93 0.06 -3.96 13.98
CA TRP A 93 -1.20 -3.21 14.01
C TRP A 93 -2.00 -3.59 15.26
N THR A 94 -2.45 -2.59 16.01
CA THR A 94 -3.27 -2.77 17.22
C THR A 94 -4.75 -2.84 16.85
N PRO A 95 -5.45 -3.97 17.09
CA PRO A 95 -6.86 -4.10 16.76
C PRO A 95 -7.74 -3.12 17.52
N GLU A 96 -8.75 -2.58 16.84
CA GLU A 96 -9.82 -1.78 17.44
C GLU A 96 -11.16 -2.52 17.35
N ASN A 97 -11.43 -3.17 16.22
CA ASN A 97 -12.66 -3.92 15.98
C ASN A 97 -12.36 -5.16 15.12
N SER A 98 -13.06 -6.25 15.40
CA SER A 98 -12.96 -7.50 14.65
C SER A 98 -14.35 -8.14 14.54
N ARG A 99 -14.83 -8.30 13.31
CA ARG A 99 -16.08 -8.95 12.93
C ARG A 99 -15.81 -9.87 11.73
N PRO A 100 -16.69 -10.84 11.41
CA PRO A 100 -16.46 -11.75 10.29
C PRO A 100 -16.15 -11.03 8.96
N SER A 101 -16.92 -9.98 8.63
CA SER A 101 -16.78 -9.23 7.38
C SER A 101 -15.93 -7.96 7.49
N SER A 102 -15.39 -7.62 8.67
CA SER A 102 -14.60 -6.39 8.83
C SER A 102 -13.61 -6.43 9.99
N PHE A 103 -12.44 -5.84 9.79
CA PHE A 103 -11.41 -5.63 10.80
C PHE A 103 -10.88 -4.21 10.75
N SER A 104 -10.74 -3.54 11.88
CA SER A 104 -10.08 -2.24 11.98
C SER A 104 -8.96 -2.25 13.01
N ALA A 105 -7.92 -1.48 12.74
CA ALA A 105 -6.75 -1.38 13.59
C ALA A 105 -6.05 -0.04 13.40
N HIS A 106 -5.17 0.32 14.33
CA HIS A 106 -4.29 1.48 14.20
C HIS A 106 -2.83 1.11 14.43
N LYS A 107 -1.93 1.96 13.94
CA LYS A 107 -0.49 1.85 14.14
C LYS A 107 0.16 3.23 14.07
N ARG A 108 1.35 3.39 14.67
CA ARG A 108 2.24 4.52 14.34
C ARG A 108 3.28 4.06 13.33
N ILE A 109 3.34 4.71 12.16
CA ILE A 109 4.29 4.43 11.09
C ILE A 109 5.15 5.69 10.92
N ASP A 110 6.45 5.59 11.20
CA ASP A 110 7.37 6.75 11.16
C ASP A 110 6.90 7.96 11.98
N GLY A 111 6.24 7.69 13.12
CA GLY A 111 5.68 8.73 13.99
C GLY A 111 4.31 9.27 13.56
N ILE A 112 3.78 8.88 12.40
CA ILE A 112 2.45 9.27 11.89
C ILE A 112 1.40 8.26 12.38
N ARG A 113 0.24 8.74 12.83
CA ARG A 113 -0.88 7.85 13.17
C ARG A 113 -1.50 7.34 11.88
N ALA A 114 -1.61 6.04 11.75
CA ALA A 114 -2.27 5.38 10.64
C ALA A 114 -3.42 4.50 11.13
N GLU A 115 -4.47 4.44 10.33
CA GLU A 115 -5.61 3.55 10.52
C GLU A 115 -5.70 2.57 9.35
N LEU A 116 -6.14 1.36 9.68
CA LEU A 116 -6.38 0.27 8.77
C LEU A 116 -7.85 -0.13 8.89
N LEU A 117 -8.53 -0.22 7.75
CA LEU A 117 -9.81 -0.88 7.62
C LEU A 117 -9.69 -1.99 6.57
N VAL A 118 -10.04 -3.20 6.96
CA VAL A 118 -10.27 -4.32 6.05
C VAL A 118 -11.74 -4.67 6.10
N THR A 119 -12.38 -4.79 4.93
CA THR A 119 -13.79 -5.17 4.86
C THR A 119 -14.05 -6.00 3.61
N SER A 120 -15.01 -6.91 3.69
CA SER A 120 -15.47 -7.68 2.54
C SER A 120 -16.90 -7.32 2.16
N GLY A 121 -17.20 -7.27 0.87
CA GLY A 121 -18.55 -6.98 0.38
C GLY A 121 -18.72 -7.28 -1.11
N PRO A 122 -19.95 -7.24 -1.62
CA PRO A 122 -20.23 -7.53 -3.03
C PRO A 122 -19.81 -6.38 -3.96
N VAL A 123 -19.30 -6.73 -5.14
CA VAL A 123 -19.03 -5.85 -6.28
C VAL A 123 -19.55 -6.52 -7.54
N GLY A 124 -20.56 -5.93 -8.17
CA GLY A 124 -21.17 -6.51 -9.38
C GLY A 124 -21.65 -7.96 -9.21
N GLY A 125 -22.10 -8.33 -8.00
CA GLY A 125 -22.53 -9.70 -7.66
C GLY A 125 -21.40 -10.66 -7.25
N THR A 126 -20.13 -10.24 -7.27
CA THR A 126 -18.98 -11.05 -6.84
C THR A 126 -18.41 -10.56 -5.52
N GLY A 127 -17.86 -11.46 -4.70
CA GLY A 127 -17.22 -11.09 -3.44
C GLY A 127 -15.91 -10.33 -3.67
N ALA A 128 -15.72 -9.24 -2.92
CA ALA A 128 -14.49 -8.46 -2.93
C ALA A 128 -13.96 -8.22 -1.52
N LEU A 129 -12.64 -8.10 -1.40
CA LEU A 129 -11.95 -7.61 -0.22
C LEU A 129 -11.45 -6.19 -0.47
N TYR A 130 -11.61 -5.33 0.51
CA TYR A 130 -11.09 -3.97 0.51
C TYR A 130 -10.11 -3.80 1.67
N VAL A 131 -9.00 -3.14 1.38
CA VAL A 131 -7.97 -2.78 2.35
C VAL A 131 -7.72 -1.28 2.21
N TYR A 132 -7.98 -0.53 3.27
CA TYR A 132 -7.79 0.90 3.34
C TYR A 132 -6.73 1.22 4.39
N LEU A 133 -5.65 1.90 3.99
CA LEU A 133 -4.68 2.50 4.89
C LEU A 133 -4.81 4.02 4.80
N THR A 134 -4.92 4.69 5.94
CA THR A 134 -5.07 6.16 6.00
C THR A 134 -4.12 6.75 7.04
N ALA A 135 -3.44 7.85 6.70
CA ALA A 135 -2.49 8.54 7.58
C ALA A 135 -2.97 9.95 7.99
N PHE A 136 -2.91 10.25 9.29
CA PHE A 136 -3.43 11.47 9.91
C PHE A 136 -2.33 12.42 10.36
#